data_AF-A0A8J2P029-F1
#
_entry.id   AF-A0A8J2P029-F1
#
_cell.length_a   1.000
_cell.length_b   1.000
_cell.length_c   1.000
_cell.angle_alpha   90.00
_cell.angle_beta   90.00
_cell.angle_gamma   90.00
#
_symmetry.space_group_name_H-M   'P 1'
#
loop_
_entity.id
_entity.type
_entity.pdbx_description
1 polymer ?
#
loop_
_entity_poly.entity_id
_entity_poly.type
_entity_poly.pdbx_seq_one_letter_code
_entity_poly.pdbx_strand_id
1 'polypeptide(L)'
;MKAACCALSSTTILLMSTVFFTLTFSESVLARNDSRNFWIDYENNTFVKDGQPFRYISGSFHYFRTVEQKWDDILRKFRLCGLNAVQTYVEWASHQPTSAQNYTFDGNLNVFKFLDLAQKNNLSVILRPGPYIDAERDM
;
A
#
# COMPACT_ATOMS: atom_id res chain seq x y z
N MET A 1 19.98 59.36 24.89
CA MET A 1 19.06 58.40 24.23
C MET A 1 19.47 57.00 24.66
N LYS A 2 18.77 56.39 25.61
CA LYS A 2 19.07 55.03 26.12
C LYS A 2 18.14 54.04 25.42
N ALA A 3 18.72 53.10 24.67
CA ALA A 3 18.00 51.99 24.07
C ALA A 3 17.57 51.01 25.18
N ALA A 4 16.26 50.77 25.29
CA ALA A 4 15.72 49.72 26.15
C ALA A 4 15.98 48.37 25.47
N CYS A 5 17.08 47.70 25.86
CA CYS A 5 17.34 46.33 25.47
C CYS A 5 16.44 45.42 26.31
N CYS A 6 15.30 45.02 25.73
CA CYS A 6 14.33 44.14 26.36
C CYS A 6 14.87 42.69 26.32
N ALA A 7 15.53 42.25 27.39
CA ALA A 7 16.02 40.88 27.52
C ALA A 7 14.83 39.92 27.73
N LEU A 8 14.45 39.18 26.70
CA LEU A 8 13.46 38.10 26.79
C LEU A 8 13.99 37.01 27.72
N SER A 9 13.20 36.63 28.74
CA SER A 9 13.61 35.63 29.73
C SER A 9 13.76 34.23 29.09
N SER A 10 14.64 33.40 29.64
CA SER A 10 14.92 32.03 29.13
C SER A 10 13.64 31.18 28.98
N THR A 11 12.66 31.38 29.84
CA THR A 11 11.35 30.72 29.81
C THR A 11 10.52 31.14 28.59
N THR A 12 10.64 32.39 28.15
CA THR A 12 9.93 32.93 26.99
C THR A 12 10.49 32.36 25.68
N ILE A 13 11.80 32.11 25.62
CA ILE A 13 12.48 31.47 24.49
C ILE A 13 12.04 30.00 24.37
N LEU A 14 12.01 29.28 25.50
CA LEU A 14 11.62 27.86 25.52
C LEU A 14 10.17 27.67 25.07
N LEU A 15 9.25 28.54 25.52
CA LEU A 15 7.85 28.51 25.10
C LEU A 15 7.69 28.75 23.59
N MET A 16 8.40 29.74 23.06
CA MET A 16 8.38 30.07 21.62
C MET A 16 8.92 28.91 20.77
N SER A 17 10.01 28.25 21.20
CA SER A 17 10.56 27.07 20.50
C SER A 17 9.62 25.87 20.54
N THR A 18 8.95 25.61 21.68
CA THR A 18 7.95 24.53 21.75
C THR A 18 6.74 24.81 20.87
N VAL A 19 6.26 26.05 20.83
CA VAL A 19 5.13 26.46 19.96
C VAL A 19 5.52 26.32 18.49
N PHE A 20 6.73 26.74 18.11
CA PHE A 20 7.26 26.54 16.76
C PHE A 20 7.32 25.06 16.38
N PHE A 21 7.87 24.22 17.27
CA PHE A 21 7.98 22.78 17.02
C PHE A 21 6.60 22.13 16.84
N THR A 22 5.62 22.50 17.68
CA THR A 22 4.23 22.01 17.55
C THR A 22 3.52 22.51 16.29
N LEU A 23 3.76 23.76 15.87
CA LEU A 23 3.18 24.33 14.65
C LEU A 23 3.77 23.65 13.40
N THR A 24 5.10 23.45 13.35
CA THR A 24 5.75 22.72 12.25
C THR A 24 5.34 21.26 12.19
N PHE A 25 5.10 20.62 13.34
CA PHE A 25 4.62 19.25 13.41
C PHE A 25 3.19 19.15 12.88
N SER A 26 2.32 20.11 13.21
CA SER A 26 0.94 20.16 12.72
C SER A 26 0.83 20.34 11.19
N GLU A 27 1.68 21.16 10.58
CA GLU A 27 1.69 21.33 9.11
C GLU A 27 2.07 20.04 8.38
N SER A 28 3.04 19.28 8.92
CA SER A 28 3.44 17.99 8.34
C SER A 28 2.35 16.91 8.43
N VAL A 29 1.46 16.99 9.41
CA VAL A 29 0.34 16.05 9.61
C VAL A 29 -0.86 16.38 8.71
N LEU A 30 -1.09 17.66 8.39
CA LEU A 30 -2.23 18.12 7.59
C LEU A 30 -1.97 18.06 6.07
N ALA A 31 -0.72 17.98 5.62
CA ALA A 31 -0.37 17.83 4.20
C ALA A 31 -0.54 16.38 3.67
N ARG A 32 -1.44 15.60 4.27
CA ARG A 32 -1.85 14.31 3.70
C ARG A 32 -2.72 14.60 2.48
N ASN A 33 -2.10 14.60 1.31
CA ASN A 33 -2.81 14.67 0.04
C ASN A 33 -3.80 13.49 -0.04
N ASP A 34 -5.09 13.78 0.05
CA ASP A 34 -6.16 12.78 0.11
C ASP A 34 -6.43 12.13 -1.26
N SER A 35 -5.78 12.62 -2.32
CA SER A 35 -5.85 12.02 -3.65
C SER A 35 -4.88 10.85 -3.77
N ARG A 36 -5.34 9.63 -3.48
CA ARG A 36 -4.57 8.41 -3.77
C ARG A 36 -4.23 8.35 -5.26
N ASN A 37 -2.96 8.19 -5.59
CA ASN A 37 -2.51 8.20 -6.97
C ASN A 37 -1.28 7.31 -7.19
N PHE A 38 -1.14 6.83 -8.43
CA PHE A 38 -0.02 6.02 -8.86
C PHE A 38 0.24 6.26 -10.34
N TRP A 39 1.43 6.72 -10.72
CA TRP A 39 1.79 6.96 -12.12
C TRP A 39 3.27 6.65 -12.39
N ILE A 40 3.62 6.65 -13.68
CA ILE A 40 4.99 6.49 -14.16
C ILE A 40 5.56 7.88 -14.40
N ASP A 41 6.70 8.17 -13.76
CA ASP A 41 7.53 9.32 -14.06
C ASP A 41 8.60 8.88 -15.07
N TYR A 42 8.37 9.26 -16.34
CA TYR A 42 9.24 8.91 -17.46
C TYR A 42 10.56 9.68 -17.46
N GLU A 43 10.61 10.88 -16.85
CA GLU A 43 11.83 11.70 -16.81
C GLU A 43 12.81 11.12 -15.78
N ASN A 44 12.30 10.73 -14.62
CA ASN A 44 13.10 10.21 -13.51
C ASN A 44 13.17 8.67 -13.48
N ASN A 45 12.59 7.97 -14.47
CA ASN A 45 12.57 6.51 -14.57
C ASN A 45 12.09 5.81 -13.29
N THR A 46 11.04 6.34 -12.65
CA THR A 46 10.51 5.83 -11.38
C THR A 46 8.98 5.75 -11.41
N PHE A 47 8.39 4.97 -10.51
CA PHE A 47 6.98 5.18 -10.18
C PHE A 47 6.85 6.30 -9.15
N VAL A 48 5.68 6.91 -9.11
CA VAL A 48 5.29 7.85 -8.06
C VAL A 48 3.99 7.35 -7.45
N LYS A 49 3.95 7.26 -6.12
CA LYS A 49 2.79 6.86 -5.34
C LYS A 49 2.50 7.94 -4.31
N ASP A 50 1.28 8.49 -4.35
CA ASP A 50 0.82 9.55 -3.46
C ASP A 50 1.79 10.75 -3.43
N GLY A 51 2.32 11.12 -4.60
CA GLY A 51 3.27 12.22 -4.78
C GLY A 51 4.72 11.92 -4.36
N GLN A 52 5.05 10.70 -3.93
CA GLN A 52 6.41 10.30 -3.53
C GLN A 52 7.01 9.28 -4.49
N PRO A 53 8.33 9.35 -4.81
CA PRO A 53 9.01 8.31 -5.57
C PRO A 53 8.80 6.93 -4.93
N PHE A 54 8.44 5.94 -5.75
CA PHE A 54 8.05 4.62 -5.31
C PHE A 54 8.75 3.53 -6.12
N ARG A 55 9.26 2.52 -5.41
CA ARG A 55 9.79 1.29 -6.00
C ARG A 55 9.16 0.11 -5.29
N TYR A 56 8.54 -0.78 -6.05
CA TYR A 56 8.02 -2.02 -5.46
C TYR A 56 9.13 -3.06 -5.29
N ILE A 57 9.04 -3.82 -4.20
CA ILE A 57 9.71 -5.10 -3.99
C ILE A 57 8.57 -6.08 -3.72
N SER A 58 8.35 -7.00 -4.66
CA SER A 58 7.17 -7.86 -4.72
C SER A 58 7.54 -9.34 -4.65
N GLY A 59 6.62 -10.14 -4.12
CA GLY A 59 6.64 -11.59 -4.21
C GLY A 59 5.33 -12.12 -4.80
N SER A 60 5.37 -13.27 -5.47
CA SER A 60 4.16 -13.91 -6.00
C SER A 60 3.46 -14.73 -4.91
N PHE A 61 2.15 -14.51 -4.74
CA PHE A 61 1.29 -15.34 -3.90
C PHE A 61 -0.05 -15.56 -4.59
N HIS A 62 -0.31 -16.79 -5.03
CA HIS A 62 -1.55 -17.16 -5.71
C HIS A 62 -2.60 -17.62 -4.69
N TYR A 63 -3.59 -16.77 -4.40
CA TYR A 63 -4.62 -17.04 -3.39
C TYR A 63 -5.33 -18.38 -3.62
N PHE A 64 -5.62 -18.71 -4.88
CA PHE A 64 -6.28 -19.94 -5.31
C PHE A 64 -5.47 -21.24 -5.06
N ARG A 65 -4.20 -21.14 -4.65
CA ARG A 65 -3.35 -22.30 -4.29
C ARG A 65 -3.25 -22.53 -2.78
N THR A 66 -3.89 -21.71 -1.95
CA THR A 66 -3.78 -21.77 -0.49
C THR A 66 -5.13 -21.57 0.16
N VAL A 67 -5.39 -22.27 1.26
CA VAL A 67 -6.64 -22.11 2.01
C VAL A 67 -6.77 -20.68 2.57
N GLU A 68 -7.97 -20.12 2.46
CA GLU A 68 -8.31 -18.74 2.81
C GLU A 68 -7.80 -18.31 4.20
N GLN A 69 -7.90 -19.20 5.19
CA GLN A 69 -7.52 -18.94 6.58
C GLN A 69 -6.01 -18.66 6.75
N LYS A 70 -5.18 -19.02 5.77
CA LYS A 70 -3.73 -18.80 5.79
C LYS A 70 -3.31 -17.48 5.11
N TRP A 71 -4.20 -16.84 4.34
CA TRP A 71 -3.82 -15.70 3.51
C TRP A 71 -3.26 -14.52 4.32
N ASP A 72 -3.95 -14.12 5.40
CA ASP A 72 -3.51 -12.99 6.24
C ASP A 72 -2.14 -13.27 6.88
N ASP A 73 -1.91 -14.50 7.35
CA ASP A 73 -0.63 -14.88 7.95
C ASP A 73 0.53 -14.82 6.94
N ILE A 74 0.29 -15.29 5.70
CA ILE A 74 1.30 -15.25 4.63
C ILE A 74 1.57 -13.81 4.18
N LEU A 75 0.53 -13.00 3.97
CA LEU A 75 0.68 -11.59 3.58
C LEU A 75 1.41 -10.78 4.68
N ARG A 76 1.14 -11.07 5.94
CA ARG A 76 1.90 -10.50 7.06
C ARG A 76 3.37 -10.91 7.01
N LYS A 77 3.68 -12.17 6.70
CA LYS A 77 5.07 -12.63 6.52
C LYS A 77 5.75 -11.95 5.35
N PHE A 78 5.06 -11.76 4.22
CA PHE A 78 5.57 -10.99 3.08
C PHE A 78 6.04 -9.61 3.54
N ARG A 79 5.23 -8.96 4.38
CA ARG A 79 5.61 -7.69 4.97
C ARG A 79 6.82 -7.74 5.87
N LEU A 80 6.88 -8.71 6.77
CA LEU A 80 8.01 -8.90 7.67
C LEU A 80 9.31 -9.19 6.91
N CYS A 81 9.23 -9.83 5.75
CA CYS A 81 10.37 -10.06 4.85
C CYS A 81 10.80 -8.81 4.06
N GLY A 82 10.16 -7.66 4.26
CA GLY A 82 10.52 -6.39 3.60
C GLY A 82 9.85 -6.15 2.25
N LEU A 83 8.90 -6.99 1.84
CA LEU A 83 8.11 -6.75 0.63
C LEU A 83 7.12 -5.61 0.88
N ASN A 84 6.97 -4.72 -0.08
CA ASN A 84 5.96 -3.65 -0.05
C ASN A 84 4.83 -3.86 -1.06
N ALA A 85 4.94 -4.91 -1.89
CA ALA A 85 3.92 -5.35 -2.81
C ALA A 85 3.76 -6.87 -2.82
N VAL A 86 2.61 -7.35 -3.28
CA VAL A 86 2.34 -8.75 -3.60
C VAL A 86 1.83 -8.84 -5.04
N GLN A 87 2.18 -9.91 -5.73
CA GLN A 87 1.69 -10.20 -7.07
C GLN A 87 0.83 -11.46 -7.05
N THR A 88 -0.33 -11.43 -7.73
CA THR A 88 -1.16 -12.62 -7.92
C THR A 88 -1.73 -12.68 -9.33
N TYR A 89 -1.93 -13.89 -9.82
CA TYR A 89 -2.82 -14.15 -10.95
C TYR A 89 -4.29 -14.19 -10.52
N VAL A 90 -5.20 -14.05 -11.48
CA VAL A 90 -6.62 -14.42 -11.35
C VAL A 90 -6.86 -15.63 -12.24
N GLU A 91 -7.25 -16.76 -11.66
CA GLU A 91 -7.42 -18.01 -12.39
C GLU A 91 -8.85 -18.15 -12.92
N TRP A 92 -9.09 -17.61 -14.12
CA TRP A 92 -10.43 -17.52 -14.69
C TRP A 92 -11.15 -18.87 -14.80
N ALA A 93 -10.45 -19.95 -15.16
CA ALA A 93 -11.02 -21.29 -15.26
C ALA A 93 -11.70 -21.76 -13.96
N SER A 94 -11.12 -21.43 -12.80
CA SER A 94 -11.73 -21.74 -11.50
C SER A 94 -12.89 -20.79 -11.15
N HIS A 95 -12.81 -19.52 -11.58
CA HIS A 95 -13.89 -18.55 -11.36
C HIS A 95 -15.12 -18.78 -12.24
N GLN A 96 -14.93 -19.36 -13.43
CA GLN A 96 -15.99 -19.69 -14.38
C GLN A 96 -15.75 -21.09 -14.98
N PRO A 97 -16.01 -22.18 -14.23
CA PRO A 97 -15.72 -23.55 -14.68
C PRO A 97 -16.59 -24.02 -15.86
N THR A 98 -17.75 -23.41 -16.04
CA THR A 98 -18.67 -23.72 -17.15
C THR A 98 -19.04 -22.43 -17.87
N SER A 99 -19.34 -22.51 -19.16
CA SER A 99 -19.82 -21.37 -19.96
C SER A 99 -21.21 -20.85 -19.53
N ALA A 100 -21.92 -21.59 -18.67
CA ALA A 100 -23.09 -21.07 -17.96
C ALA A 100 -22.66 -19.91 -17.03
N GLN A 101 -23.51 -18.91 -16.86
CA GLN A 101 -23.23 -17.60 -16.25
C GLN A 101 -22.90 -17.62 -14.73
N ASN A 102 -22.46 -18.74 -14.18
CA ASN A 102 -22.13 -18.90 -12.77
C ASN A 102 -20.67 -18.51 -12.53
N TYR A 103 -20.48 -17.41 -11.81
CA TYR A 103 -19.17 -16.96 -11.35
C TYR A 103 -18.99 -17.26 -9.86
N THR A 104 -17.82 -17.77 -9.49
CA THR A 104 -17.49 -18.07 -8.08
C THR A 104 -16.46 -17.07 -7.55
N PHE A 105 -16.82 -16.33 -6.51
CA PHE A 105 -15.95 -15.35 -5.83
C PHE A 105 -16.03 -15.50 -4.30
N ASP A 106 -16.23 -16.72 -3.80
CA ASP A 106 -16.28 -17.06 -2.39
C ASP A 106 -15.16 -18.04 -2.00
N GLY A 107 -15.02 -18.30 -0.69
CA GLY A 107 -14.02 -19.19 -0.14
C GLY A 107 -12.61 -18.93 -0.67
N ASN A 108 -11.94 -20.00 -1.14
CA ASN A 108 -10.59 -19.94 -1.70
C ASN A 108 -10.51 -19.22 -3.07
N LEU A 109 -11.65 -18.89 -3.68
CA LEU A 109 -11.73 -18.10 -4.91
C LEU A 109 -12.17 -16.65 -4.63
N ASN A 110 -12.23 -16.22 -3.37
CA ASN A 110 -12.57 -14.84 -3.06
C ASN A 110 -11.38 -13.88 -3.26
N VAL A 111 -11.17 -13.46 -4.52
CA VAL A 111 -10.11 -12.50 -4.88
C VAL A 111 -10.28 -11.15 -4.17
N PHE A 112 -11.52 -10.69 -3.95
CA PHE A 112 -11.78 -9.41 -3.29
C PHE A 112 -11.28 -9.43 -1.85
N LYS A 113 -11.60 -10.49 -1.10
CA LYS A 113 -11.09 -10.67 0.27
C LYS A 113 -9.56 -10.77 0.31
N PHE A 114 -8.94 -11.43 -0.67
CA PHE A 114 -7.49 -11.44 -0.78
C PHE A 114 -6.90 -10.04 -0.96
N LEU A 115 -7.48 -9.22 -1.85
CA LEU A 115 -7.06 -7.84 -2.07
C LEU A 115 -7.24 -6.96 -0.83
N ASP A 116 -8.35 -7.12 -0.11
CA ASP A 116 -8.60 -6.42 1.16
C ASP A 116 -7.56 -6.80 2.22
N LEU A 117 -7.20 -8.08 2.31
CA LEU A 117 -6.13 -8.53 3.22
C LEU A 117 -4.76 -7.99 2.81
N ALA A 118 -4.46 -7.90 1.52
CA ALA A 118 -3.22 -7.28 1.05
C ALA A 118 -3.17 -5.80 1.46
N GLN A 119 -4.26 -5.06 1.24
CA GLN A 119 -4.38 -3.66 1.67
C GLN A 119 -4.26 -3.52 3.20
N LYS A 120 -4.91 -4.39 3.98
CA LYS A 120 -4.80 -4.43 5.46
C LYS A 120 -3.35 -4.66 5.91
N ASN A 121 -2.59 -5.48 5.20
CA ASN A 121 -1.17 -5.69 5.42
C ASN A 121 -0.29 -4.63 4.74
N ASN A 122 -0.86 -3.49 4.33
CA ASN A 122 -0.19 -2.37 3.69
C ASN A 122 0.51 -2.68 2.35
N LEU A 123 0.27 -3.85 1.75
CA LEU A 123 0.89 -4.29 0.49
C LEU A 123 0.16 -3.69 -0.71
N SER A 124 0.91 -3.07 -1.63
CA SER A 124 0.41 -2.79 -2.98
C SER A 124 0.18 -4.11 -3.72
N VAL A 125 -0.73 -4.14 -4.69
CA VAL A 125 -1.01 -5.36 -5.46
C VAL A 125 -0.66 -5.17 -6.93
N ILE A 126 0.16 -6.07 -7.47
CA ILE A 126 0.37 -6.24 -8.90
C ILE A 126 -0.60 -7.35 -9.36
N LEU A 127 -1.74 -6.95 -9.92
CA LEU A 127 -2.76 -7.88 -10.35
C LEU A 127 -2.48 -8.35 -11.79
N ARG A 128 -2.50 -9.67 -11.99
CA ARG A 128 -2.32 -10.30 -13.31
C ARG A 128 -3.60 -11.05 -13.68
N PRO A 129 -4.62 -10.38 -14.21
CA PRO A 129 -5.96 -10.95 -14.33
C PRO A 129 -6.13 -12.03 -15.41
N GLY A 130 -5.11 -12.31 -16.23
CA GLY A 130 -5.22 -13.26 -17.34
C GLY A 130 -5.92 -12.64 -18.56
N PRO A 131 -6.77 -13.40 -19.30
CA PRO A 131 -7.42 -14.64 -18.88
C PRO A 131 -6.50 -15.87 -18.92
N TYR A 132 -5.49 -15.87 -19.80
CA TYR A 132 -4.42 -16.87 -19.79
C TYR A 132 -3.32 -16.46 -18.81
N ILE A 133 -2.96 -17.35 -17.89
CA ILE A 133 -1.99 -17.07 -16.84
C ILE A 133 -0.74 -17.95 -16.89
N ASP A 134 -0.71 -18.95 -17.77
CA ASP A 134 0.25 -20.06 -17.74
C ASP A 134 0.22 -20.71 -16.35
N ALA A 135 1.13 -20.28 -15.47
CA ALA A 135 1.10 -20.56 -14.03
C ALA A 135 0.96 -22.06 -13.71
N GLU A 136 1.49 -22.93 -14.55
CA GLU A 136 1.43 -24.40 -14.40
C GLU A 136 0.01 -24.87 -14.01
N ARG A 137 -1.01 -24.26 -14.62
CA ARG A 137 -2.43 -24.55 -14.42
C ARG A 137 -3.01 -25.18 -15.69
N ASP A 138 -3.96 -26.08 -15.49
CA ASP A 138 -4.74 -26.63 -16.58
C ASP A 138 -5.63 -25.54 -17.22
N MET A 139 -5.87 -25.68 -18.52
CA MET A 139 -6.70 -24.76 -19.32
C MET A 139 -8.18 -25.09 -19.18
#